data_AF-A0AAV6VRG5-F1
#
_entry.id   AF-A0AAV6VRG5-F1
#
_cell.length_a   1.000
_cell.length_b   1.000
_cell.length_c   1.000
_cell.angle_alpha   90.00
_cell.angle_beta   90.00
_cell.angle_gamma   90.00
#
_symmetry.space_group_name_H-M   'P 1'
#
loop_
_entity.id
_entity.type
_entity.pdbx_description
1 polymer ?
#
loop_
_entity_poly.entity_id
_entity_poly.type
_entity_poly.pdbx_seq_one_letter_code
_entity_poly.pdbx_strand_id
1 'polypeptide(L)'
;MKYKNRVRSRVSNLRDVKNPGLRANVLKGIIEPSRIAVMTADEMASEEMKKLRMKFTKEAINDHQMAMTSGTKTDLLKCGKCKKSNCTYNQVQTRSADEPMTTFVYCNECGHRWKFC
;
A
#
# COMPACT_ATOMS: atom_id res chain seq x y z
N MET A 1 -3.76 -22.00 -26.60
CA MET A 1 -2.60 -21.25 -26.04
C MET A 1 -2.35 -21.46 -24.54
N LYS A 2 -3.38 -21.59 -23.67
CA LYS A 2 -3.20 -21.69 -22.19
C LYS A 2 -2.30 -22.84 -21.72
N TYR A 3 -2.41 -24.04 -22.30
CA TYR A 3 -1.60 -25.21 -21.93
C TYR A 3 -0.10 -25.01 -22.19
N LYS A 4 0.28 -24.60 -23.41
CA LYS A 4 1.69 -24.35 -23.77
C LYS A 4 2.32 -23.26 -22.88
N ASN A 5 1.56 -22.22 -22.54
CA ASN A 5 2.02 -21.17 -21.62
C ASN A 5 2.29 -21.71 -20.21
N ARG A 6 1.43 -22.60 -19.71
CA ARG A 6 1.63 -23.26 -18.42
C ARG A 6 2.91 -24.10 -18.41
N VAL A 7 3.14 -24.89 -19.46
CA VAL A 7 4.37 -25.69 -19.61
C VAL A 7 5.61 -24.79 -19.62
N ARG A 8 5.62 -23.72 -20.45
CA ARG A 8 6.76 -22.78 -20.49
C ARG A 8 7.03 -22.13 -19.14
N SER A 9 5.98 -21.73 -18.42
CA SER A 9 6.10 -21.20 -17.06
C SER A 9 6.76 -22.21 -16.12
N ARG A 10 6.37 -23.49 -16.15
CA ARG A 10 7.00 -24.53 -15.32
C ARG A 10 8.45 -24.77 -15.67
N VAL A 11 8.76 -24.86 -16.96
CA VAL A 11 10.14 -25.02 -17.43
C VAL A 11 10.99 -23.84 -16.96
N SER A 12 10.49 -22.60 -17.06
CA SER A 12 11.20 -21.41 -16.59
C SER A 12 11.43 -21.42 -15.09
N ASN A 13 10.42 -21.78 -14.28
CA ASN A 13 10.55 -21.82 -12.82
C ASN A 13 11.49 -22.94 -12.35
N LEU A 14 11.44 -24.12 -12.97
CA LEU A 14 12.32 -25.26 -12.63
C LEU A 14 13.77 -25.05 -13.08
N ARG A 15 14.01 -24.21 -14.08
CA ARG A 15 15.34 -23.87 -14.59
C ARG A 15 15.94 -22.64 -13.87
N ASP A 16 15.20 -22.00 -12.97
CA ASP A 16 15.68 -20.81 -12.27
C ASP A 16 16.91 -21.11 -11.41
N VAL A 17 18.04 -20.49 -11.75
CA VAL A 17 19.31 -20.63 -11.05
C VAL A 17 19.24 -20.00 -9.66
N LYS A 18 18.37 -19.00 -9.45
CA LYS A 18 18.20 -18.32 -8.16
C LYS A 18 17.30 -19.08 -7.20
N ASN A 19 16.58 -20.11 -7.66
CA ASN A 19 15.71 -20.94 -6.83
C ASN A 19 15.97 -22.44 -7.06
N PRO A 20 17.19 -22.94 -6.74
CA PRO A 20 17.51 -24.35 -6.93
C PRO A 20 16.69 -25.27 -6.01
N GLY A 21 16.19 -24.75 -4.88
CA GLY A 21 15.38 -25.47 -3.91
C GLY A 21 14.07 -26.00 -4.50
N LEU A 22 13.40 -25.23 -5.36
CA LEU A 22 12.16 -25.67 -6.01
C LEU A 22 12.38 -26.96 -6.82
N ARG A 23 13.42 -26.98 -7.67
CA ARG A 23 13.75 -28.15 -8.48
C ARG A 23 14.12 -29.35 -7.61
N ALA A 24 14.92 -29.13 -6.56
CA ALA A 24 15.30 -30.19 -5.63
C ALA A 24 14.09 -30.80 -4.91
N ASN A 25 13.14 -29.98 -4.48
CA ASN A 25 11.95 -30.45 -3.77
C ASN A 25 11.01 -31.26 -4.67
N VAL A 26 10.91 -30.92 -5.96
CA VAL A 26 10.16 -31.70 -6.94
C VAL A 26 10.85 -33.04 -7.22
N LEU A 27 12.17 -33.05 -7.42
CA LEU A 27 12.92 -34.28 -7.68
C LEU A 27 12.92 -35.23 -6.46
N LYS A 28 12.91 -34.69 -5.24
CA LYS A 28 12.81 -35.46 -3.99
C LYS A 28 11.39 -35.94 -3.68
N GLY A 29 10.39 -35.57 -4.47
CA GLY A 29 8.99 -35.93 -4.24
C GLY A 29 8.32 -35.18 -3.08
N ILE A 30 8.97 -34.15 -2.51
CA ILE A 30 8.35 -33.27 -1.50
C ILE A 30 7.20 -32.47 -2.12
N ILE A 31 7.34 -32.13 -3.41
CA ILE A 31 6.28 -31.51 -4.20
C ILE A 31 5.82 -32.52 -5.25
N GLU A 32 4.60 -33.01 -5.07
CA GLU A 32 3.90 -33.88 -6.02
C GLU A 32 3.81 -33.25 -7.43
N PRO A 33 3.95 -34.05 -8.52
CA PRO A 33 3.78 -33.57 -9.90
C PRO A 33 2.41 -32.93 -10.14
N SER A 34 1.37 -33.48 -9.52
CA SER A 34 0.00 -32.95 -9.57
C SER A 34 -0.08 -31.55 -8.93
N ARG A 35 0.59 -31.33 -7.79
CA ARG A 35 0.63 -30.05 -7.08
C ARG A 35 1.35 -29.00 -7.90
N ILE A 36 2.55 -29.28 -8.42
CA ILE A 36 3.28 -28.29 -9.22
C ILE A 36 2.51 -27.91 -10.49
N ALA A 37 1.71 -28.80 -11.09
CA ALA A 37 0.91 -28.48 -12.27
C ALA A 37 -0.08 -27.33 -12.03
N VAL A 38 -0.64 -27.24 -10.82
CA VAL A 38 -1.66 -26.23 -10.45
C VAL A 38 -1.09 -25.01 -9.73
N MET A 39 0.08 -25.11 -9.09
CA MET A 39 0.67 -24.03 -8.28
C MET A 39 0.71 -22.66 -9.00
N THR A 40 0.53 -21.58 -8.23
CA THR A 40 0.65 -20.22 -8.77
C THR A 40 2.12 -19.81 -8.94
N ALA A 41 2.37 -18.71 -9.67
CA ALA A 41 3.72 -18.16 -9.79
C ALA A 41 4.28 -17.69 -8.45
N ASP A 42 3.42 -17.19 -7.56
CA ASP A 42 3.80 -16.77 -6.21
C ASP A 42 4.21 -17.96 -5.34
N GLU A 43 3.48 -19.08 -5.43
CA GLU A 43 3.77 -20.30 -4.67
C GLU A 43 5.09 -20.97 -5.11
N MET A 44 5.47 -20.83 -6.39
CA MET A 44 6.73 -21.38 -6.92
C MET A 44 7.95 -20.46 -6.71
N ALA A 45 7.75 -19.22 -6.27
CA ALA A 45 8.85 -18.30 -6.01
C ALA A 45 9.75 -18.80 -4.87
N SER A 46 10.98 -18.27 -4.80
CA SER A 46 11.89 -18.55 -3.68
C SER A 46 11.30 -18.06 -2.37
N GLU A 47 11.70 -18.69 -1.25
CA GLU A 47 11.26 -18.28 0.09
C GLU A 47 11.59 -16.81 0.39
N GLU A 48 12.76 -16.34 -0.05
CA GLU A 48 13.16 -14.94 0.08
C GLU A 48 12.22 -13.99 -0.69
N MET A 49 11.90 -14.34 -1.94
CA MET A 49 11.03 -13.51 -2.76
C MET A 49 9.60 -13.50 -2.22
N LYS A 50 9.10 -14.63 -1.70
CA LYS A 50 7.79 -14.70 -1.03
C LYS A 50 7.75 -13.78 0.18
N LYS A 51 8.75 -13.84 1.04
CA LYS A 51 8.87 -12.97 2.23
C LYS A 51 8.93 -11.50 1.83
N LEU A 52 9.68 -11.17 0.78
CA LEU A 52 9.78 -9.80 0.29
C LEU A 52 8.43 -9.28 -0.25
N ARG A 53 7.71 -10.09 -1.04
CA ARG A 53 6.37 -9.73 -1.51
C ARG A 53 5.39 -9.56 -0.36
N MET A 54 5.42 -10.44 0.64
CA MET A 54 4.58 -10.32 1.83
C MET A 54 4.88 -9.02 2.60
N LYS A 55 6.16 -8.67 2.74
CA LYS A 55 6.58 -7.41 3.39
C LYS A 55 6.03 -6.19 2.65
N PHE A 56 6.26 -6.09 1.35
CA PHE A 56 5.74 -4.96 0.55
C PHE A 56 4.22 -4.90 0.52
N THR A 57 3.54 -6.05 0.45
CA THR A 57 2.08 -6.09 0.49
C THR A 57 1.56 -5.56 1.83
N LYS A 58 2.21 -5.96 2.94
CA LYS A 58 1.87 -5.47 4.28
C LYS A 58 2.11 -3.96 4.42
N GLU A 59 3.25 -3.47 3.93
CA GLU A 59 3.59 -2.04 3.94
C GLU A 59 2.59 -1.23 3.11
N ALA A 60 2.27 -1.69 1.89
CA ALA A 60 1.27 -1.04 1.06
C ALA A 60 -0.11 -0.98 1.74
N ILE A 61 -0.57 -2.08 2.35
CA ILE A 61 -1.85 -2.07 3.08
C ILE A 61 -1.82 -1.05 4.23
N ASN A 62 -0.73 -1.02 4.99
CA ASN A 62 -0.58 -0.09 6.11
C ASN A 62 -0.58 1.38 5.64
N ASP A 63 0.15 1.68 4.56
CA ASP A 63 0.21 3.03 3.97
C ASP A 63 -1.17 3.47 3.46
N HIS A 64 -1.96 2.57 2.87
CA HIS A 64 -3.30 2.89 2.40
C HIS A 64 -4.33 3.03 3.53
N GLN A 65 -4.08 2.43 4.70
CA GLN A 65 -4.91 2.61 5.89
C GLN A 65 -4.66 3.95 6.59
N MET A 66 -3.54 4.62 6.32
CA MET A 66 -3.28 5.96 6.84
C MET A 66 -4.18 6.98 6.13
N ALA A 67 -5.21 7.44 6.83
CA ALA A 67 -6.06 8.52 6.35
C ALA A 67 -5.22 9.79 6.15
N MET A 68 -4.90 10.12 4.89
CA MET A 68 -4.30 11.40 4.55
C MET A 68 -5.36 12.49 4.73
N THR A 69 -5.27 13.27 5.82
CA THR A 69 -6.06 14.48 5.99
C THR A 69 -5.70 15.45 4.88
N SER A 70 -6.62 15.71 3.96
CA SER A 70 -6.40 16.63 2.83
C SER A 70 -6.25 18.08 3.32
N GLY A 71 -5.12 18.70 3.00
CA GLY A 71 -4.87 20.13 3.22
C GLY A 71 -3.45 20.43 3.68
N THR A 72 -3.14 21.72 3.80
CA THR A 72 -1.80 22.17 4.19
C THR A 72 -1.66 22.10 5.70
N LYS A 73 -0.73 21.29 6.20
CA LYS A 73 -0.40 21.25 7.63
C LYS A 73 0.23 22.58 8.06
N THR A 74 -0.21 23.10 9.20
CA THR A 74 0.32 24.33 9.78
C THR A 74 0.33 24.24 11.30
N ASP A 75 1.38 24.80 11.90
CA ASP A 75 1.48 25.01 13.35
C ASP A 75 1.09 26.43 13.77
N LEU A 76 0.73 27.29 12.81
CA LEU A 76 0.36 28.68 13.06
C LEU A 76 -0.99 28.81 13.78
N LEU A 77 -1.83 27.76 13.72
CA LEU A 77 -3.19 27.77 14.22
C LEU A 77 -3.33 26.85 15.44
N LYS A 78 -3.65 27.44 16.59
CA LYS A 78 -3.86 26.69 17.84
C LYS A 78 -5.33 26.30 17.98
N CYS A 79 -5.61 25.02 18.20
CA CYS A 79 -6.97 24.55 18.41
C CYS A 79 -7.55 25.06 19.74
N GLY A 80 -8.74 25.65 19.72
CA GLY A 80 -9.42 26.13 20.93
C GLY A 80 -9.84 25.02 21.91
N LYS A 81 -10.04 23.78 21.44
CA LYS A 81 -10.45 22.64 22.29
C LYS A 81 -9.27 21.95 22.98
N CYS A 82 -8.31 21.45 22.20
CA CYS A 82 -7.19 20.67 22.73
C CYS A 82 -5.91 21.48 22.96
N LYS A 83 -5.89 22.76 22.57
CA LYS A 83 -4.74 23.68 22.71
C LYS A 83 -3.45 23.24 21.98
N LYS A 84 -3.52 22.23 21.11
CA LYS A 84 -2.40 21.80 20.25
C LYS A 84 -2.39 22.60 18.93
N SER A 85 -1.21 22.70 18.29
CA SER A 85 -1.01 23.42 17.04
C SER A 85 -1.14 22.58 15.77
N ASN A 86 -1.23 21.25 15.88
CA ASN A 86 -1.32 20.33 14.75
C ASN A 86 -2.67 20.48 14.01
N CYS A 87 -2.72 21.42 13.08
CA CYS A 87 -3.90 21.76 12.30
C CYS A 87 -3.60 21.67 10.80
N THR A 88 -4.63 21.36 10.01
CA THR A 88 -4.63 21.49 8.56
C THR A 88 -5.57 22.63 8.19
N TYR A 89 -5.17 23.47 7.22
CA TYR A 89 -6.02 24.51 6.69
C TYR A 89 -6.19 24.38 5.18
N ASN A 90 -7.34 24.84 4.69
CA ASN A 90 -7.64 24.97 3.27
C ASN A 90 -8.38 26.30 3.05
N GLN A 91 -7.99 27.04 2.02
CA GLN A 91 -8.61 28.30 1.67
C GLN A 91 -9.54 28.09 0.48
N VAL A 92 -10.80 28.48 0.65
CA VAL A 92 -11.83 28.33 -0.39
C VAL A 92 -12.60 29.65 -0.48
N GLN A 93 -12.75 30.16 -1.70
CA GLN A 93 -13.63 31.29 -1.96
C GLN A 93 -15.08 30.78 -1.94
N THR A 94 -15.81 31.11 -0.87
CA THR A 94 -17.20 30.63 -0.68
C THR A 94 -18.25 31.70 -0.98
N ARG A 95 -17.82 32.92 -1.30
CA ARG A 95 -18.63 34.13 -1.49
C ARG A 95 -18.21 34.87 -2.75
N SER A 96 -18.89 35.97 -3.06
CA SER A 96 -18.64 36.82 -4.24
C SER A 96 -17.16 37.18 -4.41
N ALA A 97 -16.74 37.49 -5.63
CA ALA A 97 -15.35 37.80 -5.96
C ALA A 97 -14.75 38.97 -5.15
N ASP A 98 -15.61 39.88 -4.66
CA ASP A 98 -15.24 41.06 -3.87
C ASP A 98 -14.96 40.75 -2.39
N GLU A 99 -15.26 39.53 -1.91
CA GLU A 99 -15.01 39.11 -0.54
C GLU A 99 -13.74 38.24 -0.43
N PRO A 100 -12.96 38.38 0.67
CA PRO A 100 -11.74 37.61 0.86
C PRO A 100 -12.03 36.11 1.01
N MET A 101 -11.02 35.29 0.69
CA MET A 101 -11.12 33.82 0.80
C MET A 101 -11.42 33.37 2.23
N THR A 102 -12.28 32.37 2.40
CA THR A 102 -12.56 31.77 3.71
C THR A 102 -11.52 30.70 4.02
N THR A 103 -10.89 30.78 5.19
CA THR A 103 -9.95 29.76 5.65
C THR A 103 -10.69 28.73 6.52
N PHE A 104 -10.75 27.49 6.06
CA PHE A 104 -11.25 26.34 6.83
C PHE A 104 -10.09 25.66 7.55
N VAL A 105 -10.25 25.40 8.84
CA VAL A 105 -9.23 24.77 9.68
C VAL A 105 -9.77 23.49 10.30
N TYR A 106 -8.96 22.44 10.28
CA TYR A 106 -9.20 21.15 10.91
C TYR A 106 -8.08 20.84 11.88
N CYS A 107 -8.42 20.55 13.14
CA CYS A 107 -7.44 20.05 14.11
C CYS A 107 -7.27 18.54 13.94
N ASN A 108 -6.05 18.10 13.63
CA ASN A 108 -5.73 16.69 13.40
C ASN A 108 -5.73 15.86 14.70
N GLU A 109 -5.75 16.51 15.87
CA GLU A 109 -5.65 15.88 17.18
C GLU A 109 -7.00 15.56 17.81
N CYS A 110 -7.98 16.48 17.68
CA CYS A 110 -9.30 16.33 18.30
C CYS A 110 -10.46 16.38 17.31
N GLY A 111 -10.18 16.49 16.00
CA GLY A 111 -11.19 16.54 14.95
C GLY A 111 -12.00 17.84 14.89
N HIS A 112 -11.67 18.85 15.69
CA HIS A 112 -12.39 20.12 15.70
C HIS A 112 -12.21 20.87 14.38
N ARG A 113 -13.32 21.35 13.83
CA ARG A 113 -13.37 22.16 12.59
C ARG A 113 -13.90 23.54 12.90
N TRP A 114 -13.24 24.57 12.39
CA TRP A 114 -13.72 25.95 12.44
C TRP A 114 -13.30 26.70 11.16
N LYS A 115 -13.90 27.86 10.93
CA LYS A 115 -13.58 28.76 9.83
C LYS A 115 -13.33 30.16 10.37
N PHE A 116 -12.47 30.93 9.72
CA PHE A 116 -12.37 32.36 9.94
C PHE A 116 -12.27 33.08 8.58
N CYS A 117 -12.91 34.25 8.54
CA CYS A 117 -12.99 35.16 7.39
C CYS A 117 -12.08 36.35 7.64
#